data_AF-A0A226F2Q3-F1
#
_entry.id   AF-A0A226F2Q3-F1
#
_cell.length_a   1.000
_cell.length_b   1.000
_cell.length_c   1.000
_cell.angle_alpha   90.00
_cell.angle_beta   90.00
_cell.angle_gamma   90.00
#
_symmetry.space_group_name_H-M   'P 1'
#
loop_
_entity.id
_entity.type
_entity.pdbx_description
1 polymer ?
#
loop_
_entity_poly.entity_id
_entity_poly.type
_entity_poly.pdbx_seq_one_letter_code
_entity_poly.pdbx_strand_id
1 'polypeptide(L)'
;MENVSKKRFSFKSNAKYDIALLTEVEAINPFAFNVQKVPCEEVADNLVKSDLKMAVNERSCRERTNLLLRDFKKDEAISARSSGISEDDLDELRRLLTTETEREAAVMEIDLDESSNDYHPEEKEEEKTEKKEEEKTEKKEGSVGSVKDKIVSPVQTKRSRKGDIVSYLEKKNKMELDLKTEEVSVRKYEAETRRMEMEIMKQQNERDYQLKLQELELRKKIEGAQAEEKLAMTKAMLELLQRK
;
A
#
# COMPACT_ATOMS: atom_id res chain seq x y z
N MET A 1 -54.61 -12.72 -25.36
CA MET A 1 -53.15 -12.57 -25.24
C MET A 1 -52.88 -11.78 -23.98
N GLU A 2 -52.39 -12.43 -22.92
CA GLU A 2 -52.11 -11.73 -21.66
C GLU A 2 -50.80 -10.95 -21.79
N ASN A 3 -50.88 -9.64 -21.57
CA ASN A 3 -49.73 -8.76 -21.64
C ASN A 3 -48.99 -8.82 -20.30
N VAL A 4 -48.31 -9.94 -20.05
CA VAL A 4 -47.49 -10.14 -18.85
C VAL A 4 -46.30 -9.18 -18.93
N SER A 5 -46.43 -8.05 -18.23
CA SER A 5 -45.36 -7.07 -18.10
C SER A 5 -44.17 -7.72 -17.40
N LYS A 6 -43.17 -8.15 -18.19
CA LYS A 6 -41.90 -8.67 -17.69
C LYS A 6 -41.24 -7.57 -16.86
N LYS A 7 -41.44 -7.60 -15.53
CA LYS A 7 -40.79 -6.69 -14.59
C LYS A 7 -39.29 -6.85 -14.80
N ARG A 8 -38.63 -5.80 -15.30
CA ARG A 8 -37.17 -5.78 -15.40
C ARG A 8 -36.61 -6.01 -14.00
N PHE A 9 -35.70 -6.98 -13.87
CA PHE A 9 -34.97 -7.17 -12.64
C PHE A 9 -34.22 -5.88 -12.30
N SER A 10 -34.11 -5.60 -11.01
CA SER A 10 -33.40 -4.44 -10.50
C SER A 10 -32.67 -4.89 -9.26
N PHE A 11 -31.36 -4.63 -9.22
CA PHE A 11 -30.57 -4.58 -8.00
C PHE A 11 -31.07 -3.42 -7.13
N LYS A 12 -32.25 -3.60 -6.53
CA LYS A 12 -32.62 -2.86 -5.32
C LYS A 12 -31.56 -3.19 -4.27
N SER A 13 -31.11 -2.19 -3.50
CA SER A 13 -30.14 -2.38 -2.42
C SER A 13 -30.54 -3.57 -1.54
N ASN A 14 -29.80 -4.67 -1.67
CA ASN A 14 -30.10 -5.95 -1.06
C ASN A 14 -28.81 -6.76 -1.02
N ALA A 15 -28.15 -6.77 0.13
CA ALA A 15 -26.88 -7.44 0.34
C ALA A 15 -26.87 -8.89 -0.16
N LYS A 16 -27.99 -9.62 -0.12
CA LYS A 16 -28.06 -11.00 -0.64
C LYS A 16 -27.81 -11.12 -2.14
N TYR A 17 -28.27 -10.15 -2.94
CA TYR A 17 -28.02 -10.12 -4.39
C TYR A 17 -26.63 -9.58 -4.71
N ASP A 18 -26.09 -8.69 -3.87
CA ASP A 18 -24.77 -8.10 -4.04
C ASP A 18 -23.67 -9.12 -3.66
N ILE A 19 -23.85 -9.86 -2.55
CA ILE A 19 -23.00 -10.99 -2.16
C ILE A 19 -23.04 -12.05 -3.27
N ALA A 20 -24.21 -12.52 -3.70
CA ALA A 20 -24.29 -13.54 -4.75
C ALA A 20 -23.61 -13.10 -6.06
N LEU A 21 -23.78 -11.83 -6.46
CA LEU A 21 -23.08 -11.25 -7.62
C LEU A 21 -21.56 -11.33 -7.46
N LEU A 22 -21.03 -10.86 -6.32
CA LEU A 22 -19.58 -10.82 -6.11
C LEU A 22 -18.98 -12.21 -5.86
N THR A 23 -19.71 -13.15 -5.24
CA THR A 23 -19.29 -14.55 -5.10
C THR A 23 -19.13 -15.23 -6.47
N GLU A 24 -20.04 -14.98 -7.42
CA GLU A 24 -19.89 -15.51 -8.79
C GLU A 24 -18.73 -14.83 -9.55
N VAL A 25 -18.50 -13.53 -9.33
CA VAL A 25 -17.31 -12.83 -9.87
C VAL A 25 -16.02 -13.43 -9.31
N GLU A 26 -15.94 -13.68 -8.00
CA GLU A 26 -14.81 -14.33 -7.32
C GLU A 26 -14.61 -15.78 -7.78
N ALA A 27 -15.69 -16.54 -7.97
CA ALA A 27 -15.64 -17.94 -8.40
C ALA A 27 -15.16 -18.12 -9.84
N ILE A 28 -15.56 -17.21 -10.75
CA ILE A 28 -15.11 -17.24 -12.16
C ILE A 28 -13.71 -16.60 -12.29
N ASN A 29 -13.37 -15.64 -11.42
CA ASN A 29 -12.05 -15.00 -11.38
C ASN A 29 -11.31 -15.17 -10.03
N PRO A 30 -10.89 -16.40 -9.66
CA PRO A 30 -10.18 -16.63 -8.40
C PRO A 30 -8.71 -16.17 -8.42
N PHE A 31 -8.09 -16.09 -9.60
CA PHE A 31 -6.64 -15.86 -9.75
C PHE A 31 -6.22 -14.94 -10.91
N ALA A 32 -7.15 -14.41 -11.71
CA ALA A 32 -6.79 -13.63 -12.90
C ALA A 32 -6.53 -12.14 -12.58
N PHE A 33 -5.44 -11.92 -11.86
CA PHE A 33 -4.74 -10.63 -11.76
C PHE A 33 -4.27 -10.09 -13.13
N ASN A 34 -4.34 -10.91 -14.18
CA ASN A 34 -3.90 -10.59 -15.54
C ASN A 34 -5.08 -10.32 -16.50
N VAL A 35 -6.33 -10.35 -16.02
CA VAL A 35 -7.53 -10.17 -16.88
C VAL A 35 -8.26 -8.89 -16.48
N GLN A 36 -8.01 -7.82 -17.24
CA GLN A 36 -8.61 -6.48 -17.06
C GLN A 36 -10.16 -6.43 -17.14
N LYS A 37 -10.85 -7.54 -17.45
CA LYS A 37 -12.31 -7.57 -17.67
C LYS A 37 -12.96 -8.73 -16.92
N VAL A 38 -13.76 -8.38 -15.91
CA VAL A 38 -14.69 -9.32 -15.27
C VAL A 38 -15.60 -9.97 -16.35
N PRO A 39 -15.65 -11.32 -16.45
CA PRO A 39 -16.46 -12.04 -17.42
C PRO A 39 -17.95 -12.02 -17.04
N CYS A 40 -18.55 -10.84 -17.12
CA CYS A 40 -19.91 -10.55 -16.66
C CYS A 40 -21.01 -11.34 -17.39
N GLU A 41 -20.71 -11.93 -18.55
CA GLU A 41 -21.64 -12.79 -19.30
C GLU A 41 -21.89 -14.11 -18.57
N GLU A 42 -20.81 -14.82 -18.21
CA GLU A 42 -20.88 -16.08 -17.45
C GLU A 42 -21.44 -15.86 -16.03
N VAL A 43 -21.03 -14.76 -15.37
CA VAL A 43 -21.62 -14.30 -14.09
C VAL A 43 -23.14 -14.16 -14.20
N ALA A 44 -23.64 -13.48 -15.24
CA ALA A 44 -25.08 -13.29 -15.42
C ALA A 44 -25.80 -14.63 -15.68
N ASP A 45 -25.19 -15.50 -16.47
CA ASP A 45 -25.72 -16.83 -16.79
C ASP A 45 -25.83 -17.73 -15.56
N ASN A 46 -24.85 -17.69 -14.65
CA ASN A 46 -24.87 -18.41 -13.38
C ASN A 46 -25.92 -17.82 -12.43
N LEU A 47 -25.99 -16.49 -12.28
CA LEU A 47 -26.98 -15.83 -11.42
C LEU A 47 -28.43 -16.08 -11.85
N VAL A 48 -28.69 -16.23 -13.15
CA VAL A 48 -30.00 -16.66 -13.69
C VAL A 48 -30.33 -18.11 -13.32
N LYS A 49 -29.33 -19.01 -13.30
CA LYS A 49 -29.46 -20.44 -12.95
C LYS A 49 -29.47 -20.70 -11.43
N SER A 50 -28.95 -19.77 -10.64
CA SER A 50 -28.86 -19.84 -9.17
C SER A 50 -30.23 -20.01 -8.49
N ASP A 51 -30.20 -20.45 -7.22
CA ASP A 51 -31.41 -20.53 -6.38
C ASP A 51 -32.15 -19.19 -6.23
N LEU A 52 -31.43 -18.07 -6.35
CA LEU A 52 -31.98 -16.72 -6.30
C LEU A 52 -32.68 -16.30 -7.60
N LYS A 53 -32.48 -17.04 -8.71
CA LYS A 53 -33.13 -16.86 -10.03
C LYS A 53 -33.12 -15.40 -10.48
N MET A 54 -31.96 -14.77 -10.35
CA MET A 54 -31.79 -13.36 -10.63
C MET A 54 -31.90 -13.13 -12.13
N ALA A 55 -32.97 -12.46 -12.60
CA ALA A 55 -33.21 -12.22 -14.02
C ALA A 55 -32.34 -11.06 -14.57
N VAL A 56 -31.02 -11.20 -14.39
CA VAL A 56 -29.97 -10.24 -14.77
C VAL A 56 -29.48 -10.46 -16.19
N ASN A 57 -28.65 -9.54 -16.66
CA ASN A 57 -27.83 -9.67 -17.86
C ASN A 57 -26.41 -9.14 -17.61
N GLU A 58 -25.47 -9.49 -18.49
CA GLU A 58 -24.06 -9.08 -18.48
C GLU A 58 -23.88 -7.59 -18.14
N ARG A 59 -24.63 -6.72 -18.83
CA ARG A 59 -24.60 -5.27 -18.60
C ARG A 59 -24.99 -4.89 -17.17
N SER A 60 -26.05 -5.47 -16.62
CA SER A 60 -26.52 -5.16 -15.27
C SER A 60 -25.56 -5.67 -14.19
N CYS A 61 -24.91 -6.81 -14.40
CA CYS A 61 -23.87 -7.32 -13.51
C CYS A 61 -22.68 -6.36 -13.50
N ARG A 62 -22.15 -5.98 -14.68
CA ARG A 62 -21.06 -4.99 -14.79
C ARG A 62 -21.41 -3.64 -14.16
N GLU A 63 -22.59 -3.10 -14.46
CA GLU A 63 -23.03 -1.80 -13.91
C GLU A 63 -23.17 -1.86 -12.38
N ARG A 64 -23.61 -2.99 -11.80
CA ARG A 64 -23.71 -3.16 -10.35
C ARG A 64 -22.35 -3.36 -9.69
N THR A 65 -21.50 -4.23 -10.21
CA THR A 65 -20.14 -4.47 -9.69
C THR A 65 -19.33 -3.17 -9.66
N ASN A 66 -19.30 -2.43 -10.77
CA ASN A 66 -18.60 -1.14 -10.86
C ASN A 66 -19.17 -0.07 -9.91
N LEU A 67 -20.46 -0.14 -9.57
CA LEU A 67 -21.06 0.76 -8.59
C LEU A 67 -20.65 0.39 -7.16
N LEU A 68 -20.73 -0.89 -6.81
CA LEU A 68 -20.34 -1.40 -5.49
C LEU A 68 -18.86 -1.10 -5.19
N LEU A 69 -17.95 -1.41 -6.13
CA LEU A 69 -16.51 -1.13 -5.98
C LEU A 69 -16.22 0.37 -5.88
N ARG A 70 -16.93 1.21 -6.65
CA ARG A 70 -16.77 2.67 -6.59
C ARG A 70 -17.22 3.23 -5.24
N ASP A 71 -18.33 2.76 -4.71
CA ASP A 71 -18.88 3.26 -3.46
C ASP A 71 -18.03 2.76 -2.27
N PHE A 72 -17.63 1.49 -2.27
CA PHE A 72 -16.68 0.93 -1.31
C PHE A 72 -15.34 1.70 -1.26
N LYS A 73 -14.73 2.01 -2.42
CA LYS A 73 -13.49 2.81 -2.48
C LYS A 73 -13.64 4.23 -1.93
N LYS A 74 -14.84 4.84 -1.99
CA LYS A 74 -15.09 6.13 -1.34
C LYS A 74 -15.20 5.96 0.17
N ASP A 75 -15.91 4.94 0.63
CA ASP A 75 -16.17 4.71 2.04
C ASP A 75 -14.88 4.33 2.78
N GLU A 76 -14.01 3.52 2.18
CA GLU A 76 -12.63 3.28 2.65
C GLU A 76 -11.81 4.59 2.69
N ALA A 77 -11.85 5.39 1.61
CA ALA A 77 -11.16 6.69 1.58
C ALA A 77 -11.70 7.73 2.56
N ILE A 78 -12.93 7.58 3.06
CA ILE A 78 -13.51 8.40 4.14
C ILE A 78 -13.12 7.81 5.51
N SER A 79 -13.16 6.48 5.66
CA SER A 79 -12.82 5.75 6.88
C SER A 79 -11.35 5.96 7.27
N ALA A 80 -10.42 5.81 6.32
CA ALA A 80 -9.00 6.07 6.49
C ALA A 80 -8.67 7.54 6.85
N ARG A 81 -9.60 8.48 6.64
CA ARG A 81 -9.47 9.89 7.05
C ARG A 81 -10.12 10.20 8.40
N SER A 82 -10.89 9.28 8.97
CA SER A 82 -11.78 9.56 10.10
C SER A 82 -11.66 8.59 11.29
N SER A 83 -11.03 7.42 11.11
CA SER A 83 -10.67 6.52 12.23
C SER A 83 -9.27 5.94 12.06
N GLY A 84 -8.54 5.83 13.17
CA GLY A 84 -7.28 5.09 13.28
C GLY A 84 -7.43 3.66 13.77
N ILE A 85 -8.67 3.17 13.90
CA ILE A 85 -9.01 1.79 14.30
C ILE A 85 -10.24 1.37 13.47
N SER A 86 -10.08 0.34 12.63
CA SER A 86 -11.19 -0.35 11.97
C SER A 86 -11.58 -1.58 12.79
N GLU A 87 -12.88 -1.82 12.99
CA GLU A 87 -13.35 -3.10 13.53
C GLU A 87 -13.15 -4.22 12.49
N ASP A 88 -12.54 -5.32 12.93
CA ASP A 88 -12.13 -6.47 12.10
C ASP A 88 -13.29 -7.41 11.71
N ASP A 89 -14.54 -7.04 12.01
CA ASP A 89 -15.73 -7.78 11.63
C ASP A 89 -15.99 -7.61 10.11
N LEU A 90 -15.32 -8.44 9.32
CA LEU A 90 -15.54 -8.57 7.87
C LEU A 90 -16.91 -9.20 7.60
N ASP A 91 -17.93 -8.36 7.41
CA ASP A 91 -19.14 -8.73 6.68
C ASP A 91 -18.75 -9.37 5.33
N GLU A 92 -19.41 -10.45 4.92
CA GLU A 92 -19.06 -11.21 3.71
C GLU A 92 -19.08 -10.32 2.45
N LEU A 93 -20.00 -9.34 2.41
CA LEU A 93 -20.03 -8.33 1.36
C LEU A 93 -18.76 -7.46 1.36
N ARG A 94 -18.24 -7.09 2.54
CA ARG A 94 -17.01 -6.31 2.70
C ARG A 94 -15.78 -7.14 2.33
N ARG A 95 -15.71 -8.42 2.75
CA ARG A 95 -14.65 -9.37 2.36
C ARG A 95 -14.53 -9.44 0.83
N LEU A 96 -15.64 -9.72 0.15
CA LEU A 96 -15.71 -9.81 -1.30
C LEU A 96 -15.25 -8.50 -1.97
N LEU A 97 -15.71 -7.35 -1.47
CA LEU A 97 -15.31 -6.05 -2.01
C LEU A 97 -13.82 -5.76 -1.82
N THR A 98 -13.24 -6.05 -0.66
CA THR A 98 -11.79 -5.93 -0.43
C THR A 98 -11.00 -6.74 -1.46
N THR A 99 -11.30 -8.04 -1.59
CA THR A 99 -10.61 -8.95 -2.53
C THR A 99 -10.74 -8.51 -3.99
N GLU A 100 -11.92 -8.03 -4.43
CA GLU A 100 -12.08 -7.44 -5.75
C GLU A 100 -11.23 -6.18 -5.95
N THR A 101 -11.16 -5.29 -4.94
CA THR A 101 -10.37 -4.05 -5.06
C THR A 101 -8.86 -4.29 -5.04
N GLU A 102 -8.38 -5.28 -4.29
CA GLU A 102 -6.98 -5.74 -4.33
C GLU A 102 -6.64 -6.32 -5.70
N ARG A 103 -7.54 -7.10 -6.30
CA ARG A 103 -7.39 -7.58 -7.68
C ARG A 103 -7.32 -6.44 -8.70
N GLU A 104 -8.21 -5.44 -8.62
CA GLU A 104 -8.12 -4.26 -9.50
C GLU A 104 -6.79 -3.49 -9.32
N ALA A 105 -6.23 -3.44 -8.11
CA ALA A 105 -4.94 -2.80 -7.85
C ALA A 105 -3.77 -3.55 -8.50
N ALA A 106 -3.69 -4.87 -8.29
CA ALA A 106 -2.63 -5.71 -8.86
C ALA A 106 -2.62 -5.70 -10.40
N VAL A 107 -3.79 -5.65 -11.06
CA VAL A 107 -3.88 -5.46 -12.52
C VAL A 107 -3.19 -4.15 -12.95
N MET A 108 -3.43 -3.05 -12.22
CA MET A 108 -2.83 -1.74 -12.53
C MET A 108 -1.32 -1.69 -12.26
N GLU A 109 -0.81 -2.48 -11.31
CA GLU A 109 0.64 -2.59 -11.07
C GLU A 109 1.35 -3.32 -12.22
N ILE A 110 0.76 -4.40 -12.75
CA ILE A 110 1.29 -5.13 -13.92
C ILE A 110 1.34 -4.23 -15.17
N ASP A 111 0.28 -3.46 -15.42
CA ASP A 111 0.22 -2.50 -16.54
C ASP A 111 1.32 -1.39 -16.44
N LEU A 112 1.82 -1.10 -15.23
CA LEU A 112 2.92 -0.13 -15.01
C LEU A 112 4.30 -0.74 -15.26
N ASP A 113 4.53 -1.99 -14.83
CA ASP A 113 5.80 -2.68 -15.03
C ASP A 113 6.06 -2.98 -16.52
N GLU A 114 5.07 -3.45 -17.29
CA GLU A 114 5.24 -3.67 -18.74
C GLU A 114 5.57 -2.38 -19.51
N SER A 115 5.02 -1.24 -19.09
CA SER A 115 5.28 0.08 -19.69
C SER A 115 6.70 0.62 -19.42
N SER A 116 7.41 0.06 -18.43
CA SER A 116 8.72 0.55 -17.99
C SER A 116 9.93 -0.06 -18.74
N ASN A 117 9.71 -1.13 -19.50
CA ASN A 117 10.79 -2.03 -19.95
C ASN A 117 11.25 -1.82 -21.42
N ASP A 118 10.87 -0.71 -22.06
CA ASP A 118 11.23 -0.38 -23.46
C ASP A 118 12.05 0.93 -23.56
N TYR A 119 13.09 1.06 -22.73
CA TYR A 119 14.06 2.15 -22.83
C TYR A 119 15.50 1.65 -22.73
N HIS A 120 16.05 1.24 -23.86
CA HIS A 120 17.46 0.87 -24.01
C HIS A 120 18.21 1.94 -24.83
N PRO A 121 18.76 2.99 -24.21
CA PRO A 121 19.66 3.91 -24.90
C PRO A 121 21.05 3.25 -25.01
N GLU A 122 21.42 2.82 -26.21
CA GLU A 122 22.80 2.43 -26.51
C GLU A 122 23.77 3.62 -26.32
N GLU A 123 24.99 3.27 -25.94
CA GLU A 123 26.06 4.19 -25.60
C GLU A 123 26.53 5.02 -26.83
N LYS A 124 26.84 6.30 -26.60
CA LYS A 124 27.89 7.00 -27.34
C LYS A 124 28.50 8.14 -26.53
N GLU A 125 29.84 8.10 -26.47
CA GLU A 125 30.68 8.92 -25.60
C GLU A 125 31.01 10.32 -26.18
N GLU A 126 31.74 11.10 -25.37
CA GLU A 126 32.58 12.27 -25.72
C GLU A 126 31.90 13.57 -26.19
N GLU A 127 32.40 14.78 -25.89
CA GLU A 127 33.25 15.32 -24.81
C GLU A 127 33.17 16.88 -24.90
N LYS A 128 33.69 17.61 -23.90
CA LYS A 128 34.19 19.03 -23.92
C LYS A 128 33.36 20.19 -23.35
N THR A 129 33.59 20.40 -22.05
CA THR A 129 34.27 21.58 -21.44
C THR A 129 33.83 23.04 -21.70
N GLU A 130 33.52 23.69 -20.56
CA GLU A 130 33.97 25.01 -20.07
C GLU A 130 33.29 26.37 -20.42
N LYS A 131 32.66 26.93 -19.38
CA LYS A 131 32.84 28.29 -18.77
C LYS A 131 32.68 29.58 -19.62
N LYS A 132 31.66 30.39 -19.25
CA LYS A 132 31.73 31.77 -18.68
C LYS A 132 30.29 32.32 -18.54
N GLU A 133 29.82 32.79 -17.39
CA GLU A 133 30.07 34.08 -16.69
C GLU A 133 29.46 35.34 -17.35
N GLU A 134 28.47 35.88 -16.62
CA GLU A 134 28.16 37.29 -16.33
C GLU A 134 27.44 38.28 -17.31
N GLU A 135 26.46 38.95 -16.68
CA GLU A 135 26.05 40.36 -16.75
C GLU A 135 25.53 41.06 -18.05
N LYS A 136 24.21 41.30 -18.01
CA LYS A 136 23.53 42.62 -17.99
C LYS A 136 23.46 43.58 -19.21
N THR A 137 22.25 44.15 -19.28
CA THR A 137 21.87 45.55 -19.59
C THR A 137 21.71 46.06 -21.04
N GLU A 138 20.42 46.27 -21.35
CA GLU A 138 19.79 47.52 -21.82
C GLU A 138 19.69 47.93 -23.31
N LYS A 139 18.41 48.17 -23.67
CA LYS A 139 17.84 49.28 -24.47
C LYS A 139 18.11 49.34 -25.99
N LYS A 140 16.99 49.41 -26.74
CA LYS A 140 16.60 50.67 -27.42
C LYS A 140 15.11 50.72 -27.80
N GLU A 141 14.58 51.94 -27.84
CA GLU A 141 13.19 52.31 -28.18
C GLU A 141 13.03 52.60 -29.70
N GLY A 142 11.78 52.70 -30.18
CA GLY A 142 11.47 53.10 -31.58
C GLY A 142 10.03 53.62 -31.78
N SER A 143 9.86 54.71 -32.54
CA SER A 143 8.70 55.64 -32.51
C SER A 143 8.51 56.31 -33.90
N VAL A 144 7.33 56.71 -34.43
CA VAL A 144 5.89 56.63 -34.04
C VAL A 144 5.05 56.72 -35.35
N GLY A 145 3.78 56.29 -35.40
CA GLY A 145 3.06 56.18 -36.70
C GLY A 145 1.52 56.16 -36.80
N SER A 146 0.80 57.06 -36.13
CA SER A 146 -0.42 57.79 -36.60
C SER A 146 -1.65 57.12 -37.34
N VAL A 147 -2.82 57.28 -36.69
CA VAL A 147 -4.23 57.52 -37.19
C VAL A 147 -5.00 56.50 -38.07
N LYS A 148 -6.13 55.95 -37.55
CA LYS A 148 -7.54 56.28 -37.94
C LYS A 148 -8.61 55.39 -37.27
N ASP A 149 -9.80 55.97 -37.09
CA ASP A 149 -10.93 55.42 -36.32
C ASP A 149 -11.61 54.18 -36.91
N LYS A 150 -12.18 53.33 -36.03
CA LYS A 150 -13.53 52.76 -36.17
C LYS A 150 -14.04 52.08 -34.88
N ILE A 151 -15.34 52.24 -34.64
CA ILE A 151 -16.08 51.79 -33.46
C ILE A 151 -16.41 50.30 -33.54
N VAL A 152 -15.94 49.48 -32.58
CA VAL A 152 -16.51 48.14 -32.28
C VAL A 152 -16.35 47.80 -30.78
N SER A 153 -17.49 47.73 -30.06
CA SER A 153 -17.82 47.05 -28.78
C SER A 153 -16.77 46.78 -27.66
N PRO A 154 -17.16 46.83 -26.37
CA PRO A 154 -16.25 46.53 -25.26
C PRO A 154 -15.90 45.04 -25.18
N VAL A 155 -14.68 44.68 -25.63
CA VAL A 155 -14.10 43.37 -25.33
C VAL A 155 -13.87 43.30 -23.82
N GLN A 156 -14.69 42.49 -23.14
CA GLN A 156 -14.48 42.18 -21.73
C GLN A 156 -13.08 41.59 -21.56
N THR A 157 -12.24 42.30 -20.81
CA THR A 157 -10.87 41.86 -20.54
C THR A 157 -10.93 40.55 -19.76
N LYS A 158 -10.58 39.43 -20.43
CA LYS A 158 -10.32 38.15 -19.77
C LYS A 158 -9.07 38.30 -18.90
N ARG A 159 -9.25 38.82 -17.68
CA ARG A 159 -8.17 39.01 -16.70
C ARG A 159 -7.63 37.65 -16.30
N SER A 160 -6.47 37.33 -16.87
CA SER A 160 -5.47 36.32 -16.49
C SER A 160 -5.90 35.20 -15.53
N ARG A 161 -6.23 34.02 -16.09
CA ARG A 161 -6.25 32.73 -15.36
C ARG A 161 -4.85 32.19 -15.03
N LYS A 162 -3.77 32.95 -15.29
CA LYS A 162 -2.39 32.48 -15.03
C LYS A 162 -2.08 32.39 -13.54
N GLY A 163 -2.69 33.25 -12.71
CA GLY A 163 -2.50 33.23 -11.25
C GLY A 163 -3.00 31.93 -10.61
N ASP A 164 -4.16 31.43 -11.02
CA ASP A 164 -4.75 30.20 -10.50
C ASP A 164 -3.86 28.98 -10.79
N ILE A 165 -3.28 28.92 -12.00
CA ILE A 165 -2.38 27.84 -12.42
C ILE A 165 -1.09 27.88 -11.61
N VAL A 166 -0.48 29.06 -11.41
CA VAL A 166 0.73 29.21 -10.60
C VAL A 166 0.46 28.86 -9.14
N SER A 167 -0.64 29.36 -8.55
CA SER A 167 -1.02 29.02 -7.17
C SER A 167 -1.30 27.53 -6.99
N TYR A 168 -1.88 26.86 -7.99
CA TYR A 168 -2.06 25.41 -7.97
C TYR A 168 -0.71 24.66 -8.02
N LEU A 169 0.22 25.09 -8.88
CA LEU A 169 1.56 24.51 -8.97
C LEU A 169 2.37 24.71 -7.69
N GLU A 170 2.32 25.91 -7.09
CA GLU A 170 2.94 26.21 -5.79
C GLU A 170 2.39 25.31 -4.68
N LYS A 171 1.06 25.18 -4.59
CA LYS A 171 0.40 24.28 -3.62
C LYS A 171 0.75 22.82 -3.85
N LYS A 172 0.77 22.36 -5.10
CA LYS A 172 1.15 20.98 -5.45
C LYS A 172 2.60 20.71 -5.03
N ASN A 173 3.53 21.59 -5.42
CA ASN A 173 4.95 21.46 -5.09
C ASN A 173 5.18 21.49 -3.58
N LYS A 174 4.46 22.36 -2.85
CA LYS A 174 4.50 22.35 -1.38
C LYS A 174 4.03 21.01 -0.80
N MET A 175 2.86 20.50 -1.20
CA MET A 175 2.36 19.21 -0.70
C MET A 175 3.31 18.05 -1.05
N GLU A 176 3.95 18.09 -2.22
CA GLU A 176 4.94 17.08 -2.63
C GLU A 176 6.22 17.16 -1.79
N LEU A 177 6.66 18.38 -1.41
CA LEU A 177 7.79 18.58 -0.52
C LEU A 177 7.45 18.13 0.91
N ASP A 178 6.29 18.54 1.43
CA ASP A 178 5.79 18.17 2.76
C ASP A 178 5.73 16.63 2.87
N LEU A 179 5.15 15.95 1.88
CA LEU A 179 5.08 14.48 1.81
C LEU A 179 6.47 13.82 1.76
N LYS A 180 7.41 14.33 0.95
CA LYS A 180 8.81 13.84 0.96
C LYS A 180 9.50 14.05 2.31
N THR A 181 9.19 15.12 3.05
CA THR A 181 9.75 15.31 4.39
C THR A 181 9.17 14.33 5.42
N GLU A 182 7.91 13.95 5.26
CA GLU A 182 7.25 12.92 6.07
C GLU A 182 7.78 11.51 5.75
N GLU A 183 7.94 11.15 4.47
CA GLU A 183 8.60 9.89 4.08
C GLU A 183 10.01 9.76 4.68
N VAL A 184 10.79 10.85 4.67
CA VAL A 184 12.13 10.87 5.27
C VAL A 184 12.08 10.80 6.80
N SER A 185 11.05 11.33 7.45
CA SER A 185 10.90 11.23 8.91
C SER A 185 10.51 9.81 9.33
N VAL A 186 9.56 9.18 8.62
CA VAL A 186 9.15 7.78 8.82
C VAL A 186 10.34 6.83 8.62
N ARG A 187 11.09 6.95 7.52
CA ARG A 187 12.30 6.12 7.27
C ARG A 187 13.36 6.28 8.37
N LYS A 188 13.52 7.47 8.95
CA LYS A 188 14.42 7.69 10.09
C LYS A 188 13.91 7.00 11.36
N TYR A 189 12.62 7.15 11.65
CA TYR A 189 11.98 6.51 12.80
C TYR A 189 12.07 4.98 12.74
N GLU A 190 11.77 4.37 11.58
CA GLU A 190 11.95 2.94 11.38
C GLU A 190 13.40 2.48 11.57
N ALA A 191 14.37 3.23 11.03
CA ALA A 191 15.78 2.91 11.18
C ALA A 191 16.27 3.03 12.64
N GLU A 192 15.69 3.94 13.42
CA GLU A 192 15.94 4.10 14.86
C GLU A 192 15.30 2.97 15.67
N THR A 193 14.04 2.62 15.40
CA THR A 193 13.36 1.46 16.02
C THR A 193 14.13 0.15 15.77
N ARG A 194 14.52 -0.14 14.52
CA ARG A 194 15.34 -1.34 14.20
C ARG A 194 16.68 -1.35 14.94
N ARG A 195 17.30 -0.18 15.16
CA ARG A 195 18.53 -0.07 15.98
C ARG A 195 18.26 -0.37 17.45
N MET A 196 17.16 0.13 17.99
CA MET A 196 16.73 -0.11 19.37
C MET A 196 16.40 -1.59 19.60
N GLU A 197 15.70 -2.24 18.68
CA GLU A 197 15.42 -3.68 18.70
C GLU A 197 16.71 -4.52 18.72
N MET A 198 17.68 -4.22 17.84
CA MET A 198 18.97 -4.90 17.83
C MET A 198 19.76 -4.72 19.13
N GLU A 199 19.73 -3.52 19.74
CA GLU A 199 20.41 -3.26 21.01
C GLU A 199 19.72 -3.98 22.18
N ILE A 200 18.38 -4.04 22.22
CA ILE A 200 17.63 -4.83 23.21
C ILE A 200 17.98 -6.32 23.08
N MET A 201 17.97 -6.87 21.86
CA MET A 201 18.31 -8.26 21.59
C MET A 201 19.75 -8.59 22.02
N LYS A 202 20.69 -7.69 21.73
CA LYS A 202 22.10 -7.81 22.15
C LYS A 202 22.23 -7.81 23.68
N GLN A 203 21.53 -6.92 24.38
CA GLN A 203 21.54 -6.90 25.85
C GLN A 203 20.88 -8.13 26.48
N GLN A 204 19.86 -8.72 25.86
CA GLN A 204 19.29 -9.99 26.28
C GLN A 204 20.32 -11.12 26.14
N ASN A 205 20.94 -11.25 24.96
CA ASN A 205 22.00 -12.23 24.71
C ASN A 205 23.19 -12.09 25.68
N GLU A 206 23.59 -10.85 26.04
CA GLU A 206 24.67 -10.62 26.99
C GLU A 206 24.28 -11.02 28.43
N ARG A 207 23.05 -10.73 28.87
CA ARG A 207 22.54 -11.20 30.17
C ARG A 207 22.49 -12.73 30.24
N ASP A 208 21.99 -13.38 29.20
CA ASP A 208 21.93 -14.85 29.12
C ASP A 208 23.33 -15.47 29.13
N TYR A 209 24.30 -14.85 28.44
CA TYR A 209 25.69 -15.27 28.47
C TYR A 209 26.32 -15.14 29.87
N GLN A 210 26.06 -14.05 30.60
CA GLN A 210 26.52 -13.87 31.98
C GLN A 210 25.88 -14.89 32.94
N LEU A 211 24.57 -15.15 32.83
CA LEU A 211 23.88 -16.18 33.62
C LEU A 211 24.48 -17.57 33.38
N LYS A 212 24.77 -17.91 32.12
CA LYS A 212 25.39 -19.20 31.75
C LYS A 212 26.82 -19.36 32.27
N LEU A 213 27.60 -18.27 32.33
CA LEU A 213 28.90 -18.28 33.00
C LEU A 213 28.77 -18.53 34.51
N GLN A 214 27.82 -17.85 35.16
CA GLN A 214 27.55 -18.03 36.60
C GLN A 214 27.10 -19.46 36.93
N GLU A 215 26.25 -20.05 36.09
CA GLU A 215 25.82 -21.45 36.21
C GLU A 215 27.01 -22.43 36.11
N LEU A 216 27.90 -22.22 35.14
CA LEU A 216 29.12 -23.02 34.98
C LEU A 216 30.07 -22.91 36.19
N GLU A 217 30.19 -21.73 36.80
CA GLU A 217 30.98 -21.56 38.03
C GLU A 217 30.36 -22.29 39.24
N LEU A 218 29.04 -22.17 39.42
CA LEU A 218 28.33 -22.87 40.49
C LEU A 218 28.44 -24.39 40.30
N ARG A 219 28.28 -24.88 39.07
CA ARG A 219 28.46 -26.30 38.74
C ARG A 219 29.87 -26.80 39.07
N LYS A 220 30.92 -26.06 38.71
CA LYS A 220 32.31 -26.41 39.09
C LYS A 220 32.52 -26.46 40.60
N LYS A 221 31.91 -25.54 41.37
CA LYS A 221 31.97 -25.56 42.84
C LYS A 221 31.27 -26.78 43.43
N ILE A 222 30.11 -27.16 42.90
CA ILE A 222 29.37 -28.37 43.33
C ILE A 222 30.16 -29.65 42.99
N GLU A 223 30.68 -29.76 41.76
CA GLU A 223 31.50 -30.92 41.34
C GLU A 223 32.79 -31.04 42.19
N GLY A 224 33.42 -29.90 42.54
CA GLY A 224 34.56 -29.86 43.46
C GLY A 224 34.22 -30.33 44.88
N ALA A 225 33.16 -29.79 45.48
CA ALA A 225 32.71 -30.19 46.82
C ALA A 225 32.34 -31.68 46.90
N GLN A 226 31.68 -32.22 45.86
CA GLN A 226 31.39 -33.66 45.77
C GLN A 226 32.65 -34.52 45.62
N ALA A 227 33.71 -34.01 44.98
CA ALA A 227 34.99 -34.72 44.90
C ALA A 227 35.72 -34.73 46.25
N GLU A 228 35.71 -33.62 46.98
CA GLU A 228 36.27 -33.52 48.34
C GLU A 228 35.52 -34.42 49.33
N GLU A 229 34.19 -34.46 49.28
CA GLU A 229 33.36 -35.34 50.12
C GLU A 229 33.69 -36.82 49.86
N LYS A 230 33.80 -37.24 48.60
CA LYS A 230 34.21 -38.60 48.21
C LYS A 230 35.63 -38.93 48.69
N LEU A 231 36.57 -37.98 48.61
CA LEU A 231 37.92 -38.16 49.13
C LEU A 231 37.95 -38.29 50.66
N ALA A 232 37.15 -37.50 51.37
CA ALA A 232 37.02 -37.59 52.83
C ALA A 232 36.39 -38.94 53.26
N MET A 233 35.32 -39.37 52.58
CA MET A 233 34.66 -40.65 52.84
C MET A 233 35.60 -41.84 52.59
N THR A 234 36.32 -41.86 51.46
CA THR A 234 37.27 -42.94 51.14
C THR A 234 38.45 -42.96 52.12
N LYS A 235 38.97 -41.81 52.54
CA LYS A 235 40.01 -41.74 53.57
C LYS A 235 39.52 -42.29 54.92
N ALA A 236 38.32 -41.90 55.36
CA ALA A 236 37.73 -42.40 56.60
C ALA A 236 37.50 -43.92 56.57
N MET A 237 37.10 -44.47 55.42
CA MET A 237 36.96 -45.92 55.22
C MET A 237 38.30 -46.66 55.33
N LEU A 238 39.39 -46.10 54.79
CA LEU A 238 40.74 -46.67 54.92
C LEU A 238 41.26 -46.63 56.36
N GLU A 239 41.03 -45.54 57.10
CA GLU A 239 41.41 -45.44 58.53
C GLU A 239 40.68 -46.48 59.40
N LEU A 240 39.42 -46.81 59.08
CA LEU A 240 38.67 -47.88 59.77
C LEU A 240 39.21 -49.29 59.46
N LEU A 241 39.74 -49.51 58.25
CA LEU A 241 40.35 -50.78 57.86
C LEU A 241 41.74 -50.98 58.50
N GLN A 242 42.48 -49.89 58.74
CA GLN A 242 43.82 -49.92 59.38
C GLN A 242 43.80 -50.03 60.91
N ARG A 243 42.62 -49.96 61.55
CA ARG A 243 42.44 -50.10 63.01
C ARG A 243 41.98 -51.49 63.45
N LYS A 244 42.13 -52.50 62.59
CA LYS A 244 41.93 -53.93 62.88
C LYS A 244 43.25 -54.68 62.83
#